data_AF-A0A4R1RTU2-F1
#
_entry.id   AF-A0A4R1RTU2-F1
#
_cell.length_a   1.000
_cell.length_b   1.000
_cell.length_c   1.000
_cell.angle_alpha   90.00
_cell.angle_beta   90.00
_cell.angle_gamma   90.00
#
_symmetry.space_group_name_H-M   'P 1'
#
loop_
_entity.id
_entity.type
_entity.pdbx_description
1 polymer ?
#
loop_
_entity_poly.entity_id
_entity_poly.type
_entity_poly.pdbx_seq_one_letter_code
_entity_poly.pdbx_strand_id
1 'polypeptide(L)'
;MSSGSDHGREADILLLWERAVGLSRWRRDDALLSAEGTPPGTLGARNIGLLAMRNRLFSRRWPLRSKCPACGTDCEFEIDSAALAGELAGMAPQETRAEIEVAGRSLALRAPTVDDLQAVAHLASSKGAATALLGRCVDGEIDLSDIADDELAALGHNLEALDPAAVVTFELACPGCGGEWPAVMDVGEAVWAELRHAAERALIEVDALARAYGWSEDQVMALSPTRRAAYLQLAGAS
;
A
#
# COMPACT_ATOMS: atom_id res chain seq x y z
N MET A 1 6.54 27.77 -15.15
CA MET A 1 6.67 28.11 -13.72
C MET A 1 6.33 26.92 -12.82
N SER A 2 6.85 25.71 -13.15
CA SER A 2 6.59 24.47 -12.37
C SER A 2 7.82 23.97 -11.62
N SER A 3 8.92 24.72 -11.59
CA SER A 3 10.18 24.27 -10.99
C SER A 3 10.09 24.20 -9.46
N GLY A 4 9.44 25.15 -8.79
CA GLY A 4 9.38 25.20 -7.33
C GLY A 4 8.63 24.03 -6.66
N SER A 5 7.61 23.47 -7.31
CA SER A 5 6.84 22.34 -6.78
C SER A 5 7.58 21.00 -6.87
N ASP A 6 8.50 20.87 -7.82
CA ASP A 6 9.21 19.61 -8.07
C ASP A 6 10.39 19.41 -7.10
N HIS A 7 11.04 20.51 -6.69
CA HIS A 7 12.15 20.47 -5.74
C HIS A 7 11.67 20.06 -4.34
N GLY A 8 10.56 20.63 -3.87
CA GLY A 8 9.96 20.25 -2.58
C GLY A 8 9.51 18.80 -2.56
N ARG A 9 8.99 18.29 -3.68
CA ARG A 9 8.54 16.90 -3.82
C ARG A 9 9.68 15.90 -3.69
N GLU A 10 10.83 16.12 -4.33
CA GLU A 10 11.95 15.18 -4.23
C GLU A 10 12.57 15.17 -2.83
N ALA A 11 12.67 16.34 -2.19
CA ALA A 11 13.08 16.42 -0.80
C ALA A 11 12.12 15.66 0.12
N ASP A 12 10.80 15.78 -0.09
CA ASP A 12 9.79 15.00 0.63
C ASP A 12 9.96 13.49 0.43
N ILE A 13 10.26 13.05 -0.80
CA ILE A 13 10.50 11.64 -1.12
C ILE A 13 11.69 11.10 -0.32
N LEU A 14 12.81 11.84 -0.28
CA LEU A 14 14.00 11.45 0.48
C LEU A 14 13.70 11.38 1.99
N LEU A 15 13.04 12.40 2.54
CA LEU A 15 12.66 12.43 3.96
C LEU A 15 11.73 11.27 4.35
N LEU A 16 10.74 10.95 3.51
CA LEU A 16 9.84 9.82 3.74
C LEU A 16 10.58 8.48 3.65
N TRP A 17 11.50 8.36 2.68
CA TRP A 17 12.34 7.17 2.53
C TRP A 17 13.24 6.97 3.76
N GLU A 18 13.94 8.00 4.23
CA GLU A 18 14.80 7.93 5.43
C GLU A 18 14.03 7.51 6.69
N ARG A 19 12.80 8.00 6.85
CA ARG A 19 11.95 7.65 8.00
C ARG A 19 11.51 6.19 8.00
N ALA A 20 11.47 5.55 6.84
CA ALA A 20 10.80 4.27 6.64
C ALA A 20 11.75 3.13 6.24
N VAL A 21 12.95 3.46 5.73
CA VAL A 21 13.96 2.49 5.32
C VAL A 21 14.39 1.60 6.49
N GLY A 22 14.47 0.28 6.25
CA GLY A 22 14.84 -0.71 7.26
C GLY A 22 13.74 -1.08 8.27
N LEU A 23 12.57 -0.42 8.23
CA LEU A 23 11.43 -0.80 9.06
C LEU A 23 10.70 -2.02 8.47
N SER A 24 10.05 -2.81 9.35
CA SER A 24 9.13 -3.86 8.91
C SER A 24 7.90 -3.26 8.22
N ARG A 25 7.23 -4.05 7.36
CA ARG A 25 6.07 -3.63 6.55
C ARG A 25 5.12 -2.67 7.28
N TRP A 26 4.60 -3.09 8.42
CA TRP A 26 3.60 -2.31 9.15
C TRP A 26 4.15 -1.05 9.81
N ARG A 27 5.37 -1.12 10.37
CA ARG A 27 6.04 0.05 10.98
C ARG A 27 6.46 1.06 9.94
N ARG A 28 6.83 0.59 8.75
CA ARG A 28 7.09 1.42 7.58
C ARG A 28 5.83 2.18 7.18
N ASP A 29 4.71 1.48 7.02
CA ASP A 29 3.44 2.12 6.67
C ASP A 29 3.01 3.14 7.74
N ASP A 30 3.20 2.84 9.03
CA ASP A 30 3.00 3.81 10.12
C ASP A 30 3.92 5.03 10.00
N ALA A 31 5.20 4.85 9.68
CA ALA A 31 6.17 5.94 9.56
C ALA A 31 5.81 6.90 8.40
N LEU A 32 5.30 6.35 7.30
CA LEU A 32 4.80 7.11 6.15
C LEU A 32 3.50 7.84 6.50
N LEU A 33 2.51 7.15 7.07
CA LEU A 33 1.24 7.77 7.49
C LEU A 33 1.46 8.85 8.56
N SER A 34 2.40 8.64 9.48
CA SER A 34 2.79 9.61 10.52
C SER A 34 3.34 10.93 9.98
N ALA A 35 3.79 10.96 8.72
CA ALA A 35 4.21 12.20 8.08
C ALA A 35 3.01 13.04 7.60
N GLU A 36 1.85 12.41 7.38
CA GLU A 36 0.62 13.04 6.91
C GLU A 36 -0.39 13.29 8.04
N GLY A 37 -0.22 12.64 9.20
CA GLY A 37 -1.07 12.79 10.38
C GLY A 37 -1.00 11.58 11.31
N THR A 38 -1.97 11.43 12.21
CA THR A 38 -2.07 10.22 13.04
C THR A 38 -2.41 9.01 12.14
N PRO A 39 -1.64 7.91 12.17
CA PRO A 39 -1.96 6.72 11.39
C PRO A 39 -3.37 6.19 11.72
N PRO A 40 -4.21 5.93 10.70
CA PRO A 40 -5.54 5.37 10.92
C PRO A 40 -5.48 3.95 11.52
N GLY A 41 -6.52 3.59 12.27
CA GLY A 41 -6.63 2.28 12.92
C GLY A 41 -7.08 1.15 11.99
N THR A 42 -8.04 1.41 11.09
CA THR A 42 -8.55 0.40 10.14
C THR A 42 -7.68 0.28 8.91
N LEU A 43 -7.72 -0.88 8.27
CA LEU A 43 -6.85 -1.18 7.13
C LEU A 43 -7.22 -0.34 5.90
N GLY A 44 -8.52 -0.18 5.61
CA GLY A 44 -8.98 0.60 4.48
C GLY A 44 -8.67 2.10 4.62
N ALA A 45 -8.82 2.66 5.83
CA ALA A 45 -8.44 4.05 6.08
C ALA A 45 -6.93 4.27 5.87
N ARG A 46 -6.10 3.28 6.21
CA ARG A 46 -4.65 3.32 5.94
C ARG A 46 -4.35 3.25 4.46
N ASN A 47 -5.02 2.37 3.70
CA ASN A 47 -4.90 2.31 2.25
C ASN A 47 -5.24 3.67 1.60
N ILE A 48 -6.34 4.30 2.03
CA ILE A 48 -6.75 5.63 1.56
C ILE A 48 -5.68 6.69 1.89
N GLY A 49 -5.15 6.69 3.11
CA GLY A 49 -4.10 7.61 3.53
C GLY A 49 -2.81 7.46 2.72
N LEU A 50 -2.38 6.21 2.46
CA LEU A 50 -1.20 5.92 1.65
C LEU A 50 -1.40 6.34 0.18
N LEU A 51 -2.58 6.11 -0.39
CA LEU A 51 -2.93 6.59 -1.74
C LEU A 51 -2.94 8.12 -1.81
N ALA A 52 -3.46 8.81 -0.79
CA ALA A 52 -3.46 10.26 -0.72
C ALA A 52 -2.03 10.82 -0.71
N MET A 53 -1.14 10.23 0.12
CA MET A 53 0.29 10.56 0.12
C MET A 53 0.91 10.33 -1.26
N ARG A 54 0.67 9.16 -1.86
CA ARG A 54 1.18 8.81 -3.19
C ARG A 54 0.72 9.81 -4.26
N ASN A 55 -0.54 10.20 -4.26
CA ASN A 55 -1.11 11.15 -5.22
C ASN A 55 -0.53 12.57 -5.10
N ARG A 56 0.05 12.93 -3.96
CA ARG A 56 0.79 14.19 -3.77
C ARG A 56 2.19 14.14 -4.40
N LEU A 57 2.84 12.99 -4.29
CA LEU A 57 4.23 12.78 -4.68
C LEU A 57 4.41 12.33 -6.13
N PHE A 58 3.46 11.59 -6.68
CA PHE A 58 3.61 10.92 -7.98
C PHE A 58 2.47 11.26 -8.95
N SER A 59 2.68 10.91 -10.22
CA SER A 59 1.66 11.03 -11.26
C SER A 59 0.48 10.12 -10.96
N ARG A 60 -0.77 10.53 -11.22
CA ARG A 60 -1.96 9.66 -11.07
C ARG A 60 -1.91 8.34 -11.83
N ARG A 61 -1.14 8.28 -12.93
CA ARG A 61 -0.87 7.03 -13.64
C ARG A 61 0.08 6.19 -12.82
N TRP A 62 -0.35 4.99 -12.48
CA TRP A 62 0.41 4.08 -11.65
C TRP A 62 0.61 2.74 -12.37
N PRO A 63 1.80 2.52 -12.94
CA PRO A 63 2.14 1.22 -13.51
C PRO A 63 2.36 0.19 -12.39
N LEU A 64 1.69 -0.94 -12.51
CA LEU A 64 1.70 -2.05 -11.56
C LEU A 64 2.00 -3.35 -12.30
N ARG A 65 2.38 -4.38 -11.52
CA ARG A 65 2.70 -5.70 -12.04
C ARG A 65 2.09 -6.78 -11.17
N SER A 66 1.67 -7.86 -11.81
CA SER A 66 1.20 -9.07 -11.14
C SER A 66 1.60 -10.29 -11.94
N LYS A 67 1.98 -11.37 -11.26
CA LYS A 67 2.32 -12.64 -11.93
C LYS A 67 1.07 -13.46 -12.14
N CYS A 68 0.84 -13.92 -13.37
CA CYS A 68 -0.24 -14.85 -13.66
C CYS A 68 -0.05 -16.15 -12.84
N PRO A 69 -1.04 -16.55 -12.02
CA PRO A 69 -0.91 -17.76 -11.20
C PRO A 69 -0.89 -19.04 -12.03
N ALA A 70 -1.44 -19.02 -13.25
CA ALA A 70 -1.53 -20.19 -14.11
C ALA A 70 -0.23 -20.47 -14.92
N CYS A 71 0.40 -19.43 -15.48
CA CYS A 71 1.54 -19.60 -16.39
C CYS A 71 2.81 -18.83 -15.99
N GLY A 72 2.75 -18.02 -14.94
CA GLY A 72 3.90 -17.26 -14.42
C GLY A 72 4.28 -16.00 -15.23
N THR A 73 3.53 -15.67 -16.29
CA THR A 73 3.75 -14.44 -17.08
C THR A 73 3.68 -13.21 -16.17
N ASP A 74 4.65 -12.30 -16.29
CA ASP A 74 4.63 -11.00 -15.63
C ASP A 74 3.67 -10.07 -16.39
N CYS A 75 2.56 -9.72 -15.75
CA CYS A 75 1.48 -8.96 -16.36
C CYS A 75 1.57 -7.52 -15.88
N GLU A 76 1.90 -6.61 -16.79
CA GLU A 76 1.92 -5.17 -16.53
C GLU A 76 0.55 -4.56 -16.80
N PHE A 77 0.09 -3.67 -15.92
CA PHE A 77 -1.13 -2.90 -16.09
C PHE A 77 -0.96 -1.51 -15.47
N GLU A 78 -1.78 -0.56 -15.89
CA GLU A 78 -1.75 0.81 -15.35
C GLU A 78 -3.11 1.12 -14.73
N ILE A 79 -3.09 1.72 -13.54
CA ILE A 79 -4.30 2.23 -12.88
C ILE A 79 -4.23 3.74 -12.71
N ASP A 80 -5.40 4.34 -12.50
CA ASP A 80 -5.51 5.71 -12.01
C ASP A 80 -5.65 5.69 -10.48
N SER A 81 -4.58 6.06 -9.78
CA SER A 81 -4.54 6.04 -8.32
C SER A 81 -5.44 7.09 -7.67
N ALA A 82 -5.79 8.17 -8.38
CA ALA A 82 -6.72 9.17 -7.87
C ALA A 82 -8.16 8.67 -7.97
N ALA A 83 -8.48 7.96 -9.06
CA ALA A 83 -9.77 7.27 -9.21
C ALA A 83 -9.92 6.18 -8.13
N LEU A 84 -8.91 5.32 -7.96
CA LEU A 84 -8.91 4.30 -6.90
C LEU A 84 -9.11 4.91 -5.51
N ALA A 85 -8.39 5.99 -5.18
CA ALA A 85 -8.56 6.66 -3.90
C ALA A 85 -9.99 7.19 -3.69
N GLY A 86 -10.62 7.72 -4.74
CA GLY A 86 -12.02 8.15 -4.72
C GLY A 86 -13.00 7.00 -4.53
N GLU A 87 -12.78 5.87 -5.19
CA GLU A 87 -13.58 4.65 -5.02
C GLU A 87 -13.50 4.11 -3.60
N LEU A 88 -12.28 3.93 -3.06
CA LEU A 88 -12.09 3.44 -1.69
C LEU A 88 -12.68 4.41 -0.65
N ALA A 89 -12.54 5.72 -0.85
CA ALA A 89 -13.15 6.71 0.02
C ALA A 89 -14.69 6.70 -0.07
N GLY A 90 -15.26 6.44 -1.24
CA GLY A 90 -16.70 6.28 -1.43
C GLY A 90 -17.27 5.01 -0.79
N MET A 91 -16.44 3.97 -0.63
CA MET A 91 -16.77 2.72 0.05
C MET A 91 -16.49 2.74 1.57
N ALA A 92 -15.91 3.84 2.08
CA ALA A 92 -15.55 3.93 3.50
C ALA A 92 -16.81 3.75 4.37
N PRO A 93 -16.80 2.81 5.32
CA PRO A 93 -17.98 2.49 6.11
C PRO A 93 -18.23 3.60 7.14
N GLN A 94 -19.50 3.84 7.46
CA GLN A 94 -19.88 4.81 8.49
C GLN A 94 -19.50 4.32 9.90
N GLU A 95 -19.51 3.00 10.10
CA GLU A 95 -19.20 2.35 11.37
C GLU A 95 -18.18 1.24 11.16
N THR A 96 -17.26 1.10 12.11
CA THR A 96 -16.21 0.07 12.12
C THR A 96 -16.53 -1.06 13.09
N ARG A 97 -17.78 -1.09 13.59
CA ARG A 97 -18.33 -2.11 14.47
C ARG A 97 -19.75 -2.44 14.01
N ALA A 98 -20.18 -3.67 14.21
CA ALA A 98 -21.57 -4.08 13.95
C ALA A 98 -21.99 -5.15 14.96
N GLU A 99 -23.27 -5.15 15.33
CA GLU A 99 -23.90 -6.31 15.96
C GLU A 99 -24.54 -7.16 14.86
N ILE A 100 -24.25 -8.47 14.88
CA ILE A 100 -24.82 -9.41 13.92
C ILE A 100 -25.39 -10.63 14.65
N GLU A 101 -26.28 -11.34 13.96
CA GLU A 101 -26.82 -12.61 14.44
C GLU A 101 -26.25 -13.76 13.59
N VAL A 102 -25.55 -14.69 14.23
CA VAL A 102 -25.02 -15.92 13.59
C VAL A 102 -25.41 -17.12 14.43
N ALA A 103 -26.13 -18.06 13.83
CA ALA A 103 -26.62 -19.27 14.50
C ALA A 103 -27.47 -18.99 15.76
N GLY A 104 -28.27 -17.92 15.75
CA GLY A 104 -29.07 -17.49 16.89
C GLY A 104 -28.26 -16.89 18.05
N ARG A 105 -26.98 -16.57 17.83
CA ARG A 105 -26.12 -15.84 18.78
C ARG A 105 -25.92 -14.41 18.30
N SER A 106 -26.09 -13.45 19.20
CA SER A 106 -25.77 -12.05 18.96
C SER A 106 -24.28 -11.81 19.21
N LEU A 107 -23.57 -11.29 18.21
CA LEU A 107 -22.13 -11.07 18.24
C LEU A 107 -21.81 -9.63 17.90
N ALA A 108 -20.89 -9.04 18.66
CA ALA A 108 -20.33 -7.73 18.32
C ALA A 108 -19.04 -7.93 17.52
N LEU A 109 -18.98 -7.37 16.33
CA LEU A 109 -17.82 -7.42 15.45
C LEU A 109 -17.18 -6.04 15.36
N ARG A 110 -15.89 -6.03 15.09
CA ARG A 110 -15.12 -4.84 14.74
C ARG A 110 -14.27 -5.10 13.50
N ALA A 111 -14.00 -4.04 12.75
CA ALA A 111 -13.05 -4.09 11.65
C ALA A 111 -11.66 -4.57 12.13
N PRO A 112 -10.96 -5.40 11.34
CA PRO A 112 -9.57 -5.75 11.61
C PRO A 112 -8.66 -4.51 11.64
N THR A 113 -7.65 -4.56 12.50
CA THR A 113 -6.59 -3.55 12.57
C THR A 113 -5.23 -4.14 12.19
N VAL A 114 -4.22 -3.29 12.03
CA VAL A 114 -2.83 -3.75 11.82
C VAL A 114 -2.33 -4.61 12.97
N ASP A 115 -2.70 -4.29 14.21
CA ASP A 115 -2.30 -5.08 15.39
C ASP A 115 -2.86 -6.50 15.32
N ASP A 116 -4.06 -6.67 14.77
CA ASP A 116 -4.65 -8.00 14.59
C ASP A 116 -3.93 -8.80 13.52
N LEU A 117 -3.58 -8.16 12.39
CA LEU A 117 -2.78 -8.80 11.34
C LEU A 117 -1.39 -9.19 11.84
N GLN A 118 -0.74 -8.32 12.64
CA GLN A 118 0.55 -8.63 13.25
C GLN A 118 0.46 -9.81 14.21
N ALA A 119 -0.61 -9.88 15.01
CA ALA A 119 -0.81 -10.95 15.96
C ALA A 119 -0.92 -12.33 15.28
N VAL A 120 -1.41 -12.40 14.04
CA VAL A 120 -1.58 -13.66 13.31
C VAL A 120 -0.52 -13.93 12.24
N ALA A 121 0.34 -12.96 11.94
CA ALA A 121 1.32 -13.03 10.84
C ALA A 121 2.33 -14.18 10.95
N HIS A 122 2.53 -14.73 12.14
CA HIS A 122 3.47 -15.83 12.41
C HIS A 122 2.87 -17.23 12.14
N LEU A 123 1.55 -17.31 11.89
CA LEU A 123 0.85 -18.57 11.68
C LEU A 123 1.10 -19.09 10.26
N ALA A 124 1.55 -20.35 10.15
CA ALA A 124 1.91 -20.96 8.86
C ALA A 124 0.70 -21.36 7.99
N SER A 125 -0.45 -21.63 8.61
CA SER A 125 -1.67 -22.03 7.91
C SER A 125 -2.52 -20.81 7.60
N SER A 126 -2.86 -20.60 6.32
CA SER A 126 -3.77 -19.52 5.90
C SER A 126 -5.15 -19.67 6.56
N LYS A 127 -5.69 -20.89 6.64
CA LYS A 127 -6.96 -21.15 7.35
C LYS A 127 -6.81 -20.83 8.84
N GLY A 128 -5.71 -21.26 9.47
CA GLY A 128 -5.43 -20.96 10.88
C GLY A 128 -5.29 -19.46 11.17
N ALA A 129 -4.62 -18.72 10.29
CA ALA A 129 -4.48 -17.27 10.40
C ALA A 129 -5.82 -16.54 10.25
N ALA A 130 -6.65 -16.96 9.29
CA ALA A 130 -7.98 -16.39 9.09
C ALA A 130 -8.90 -16.63 10.29
N THR A 131 -8.94 -17.85 10.82
CA THR A 131 -9.72 -18.18 12.02
C THR A 131 -9.23 -17.41 13.25
N ALA A 132 -7.91 -17.32 13.46
CA ALA A 132 -7.35 -16.53 14.56
C ALA A 132 -7.65 -15.03 14.41
N LEU A 133 -7.60 -14.49 13.20
CA LEU A 133 -7.93 -13.10 12.91
C LEU A 133 -9.40 -12.80 13.23
N LEU A 134 -10.31 -13.67 12.77
CA LEU A 134 -11.74 -13.59 13.07
C LEU A 134 -11.98 -13.59 14.58
N GLY A 135 -11.33 -14.48 15.33
CA GLY A 135 -11.47 -14.56 16.79
C GLY A 135 -11.03 -13.30 17.52
N ARG A 136 -10.13 -12.51 16.93
CA ARG A 136 -9.72 -11.21 17.49
C ARG A 136 -10.71 -10.09 17.18
N CYS A 137 -11.51 -10.25 16.13
CA CYS A 137 -12.44 -9.25 15.62
C CYS A 137 -13.87 -9.43 16.14
N VAL A 138 -14.14 -10.53 16.85
CA VAL A 138 -15.42 -10.82 17.50
C VAL A 138 -15.30 -10.56 19.01
N ASP A 139 -16.11 -9.66 19.53
CA ASP A 139 -16.32 -9.45 20.96
C ASP A 139 -17.40 -10.46 21.44
N GLY A 140 -16.98 -11.52 22.15
CA GLY A 140 -17.85 -12.56 22.71
C GLY A 140 -17.12 -13.91 22.89
N GLU A 141 -17.58 -14.77 23.81
CA GLU A 141 -17.06 -16.14 23.91
C GLU A 141 -17.63 -17.01 22.78
N ILE A 142 -16.89 -17.10 21.68
CA ILE A 142 -17.12 -18.09 20.64
C ILE A 142 -15.90 -18.98 20.52
N ASP A 143 -16.14 -20.30 20.60
CA ASP A 143 -15.19 -21.27 20.12
C ASP A 143 -15.30 -21.38 18.59
N LEU A 144 -14.40 -20.70 17.88
CA LEU A 144 -14.33 -20.74 16.42
C LEU A 144 -13.86 -22.10 15.88
N SER A 145 -13.38 -23.01 16.74
CA SER A 145 -12.99 -24.36 16.32
C SER A 145 -14.19 -25.29 16.10
N ASP A 146 -15.37 -24.92 16.60
CA ASP A 146 -16.63 -25.67 16.47
C ASP A 146 -17.70 -24.91 15.64
N ILE A 147 -17.29 -23.85 14.93
CA ILE A 147 -18.15 -23.12 14.01
C ILE A 147 -18.22 -23.84 12.66
N ALA A 148 -19.44 -23.93 12.10
CA ALA A 148 -19.66 -24.50 10.78
C ALA A 148 -19.03 -23.62 9.68
N ASP A 149 -18.58 -24.21 8.57
CA ASP A 149 -17.88 -23.49 7.51
C ASP A 149 -18.75 -22.38 6.87
N ASP A 150 -20.08 -22.53 6.86
CA ASP A 150 -21.04 -21.53 6.37
C ASP A 150 -21.19 -20.33 7.34
N GLU A 151 -21.22 -20.59 8.65
CA GLU A 151 -21.18 -19.55 9.68
C GLU A 151 -19.86 -18.77 9.63
N LEU A 152 -18.74 -19.45 9.41
CA LEU A 152 -17.42 -18.83 9.25
C LEU A 152 -17.38 -17.91 8.02
N ALA A 153 -17.98 -18.35 6.91
CA ALA A 153 -18.10 -17.55 5.70
C ALA A 153 -18.98 -16.32 5.92
N ALA A 154 -20.10 -16.46 6.65
CA ALA A 154 -20.97 -15.35 7.00
C ALA A 154 -20.25 -14.31 7.88
N LEU A 155 -19.47 -14.75 8.87
CA LEU A 155 -18.63 -13.88 9.68
C LEU A 155 -17.59 -13.13 8.84
N GLY A 156 -16.92 -13.82 7.92
CA GLY A 156 -15.97 -13.23 6.99
C GLY A 156 -16.60 -12.11 6.15
N HIS A 157 -17.78 -12.35 5.59
CA HIS A 157 -18.51 -11.35 4.80
C HIS A 157 -18.88 -10.11 5.61
N ASN A 158 -19.30 -10.29 6.87
CA ASN A 158 -19.59 -9.16 7.75
C ASN A 158 -18.31 -8.36 8.11
N LEU A 159 -17.18 -9.03 8.29
CA LEU A 159 -15.88 -8.36 8.47
C LEU A 159 -15.50 -7.51 7.25
N GLU A 160 -15.67 -8.05 6.05
CA GLU A 160 -15.39 -7.33 4.80
C GLU A 160 -16.28 -6.09 4.66
N ALA A 161 -17.56 -6.19 5.04
CA ALA A 161 -18.48 -5.05 5.04
C ALA A 161 -18.10 -3.94 6.03
N LEU A 162 -17.42 -4.27 7.13
CA LEU A 162 -16.94 -3.32 8.14
C LEU A 162 -15.68 -2.54 7.72
N ASP A 163 -14.96 -3.01 6.69
CA ASP A 163 -13.84 -2.28 6.10
C ASP A 163 -13.67 -2.64 4.61
N PRO A 164 -14.59 -2.22 3.72
CA PRO A 164 -14.59 -2.63 2.31
C PRO A 164 -13.33 -2.15 1.55
N ALA A 165 -12.63 -1.15 2.07
CA ALA A 165 -11.39 -0.63 1.50
C ALA A 165 -10.14 -1.36 2.02
N ALA A 166 -10.26 -2.34 2.92
CA ALA A 166 -9.13 -3.08 3.50
C ALA A 166 -8.36 -3.91 2.46
N VAL A 167 -9.09 -4.55 1.54
CA VAL A 167 -8.52 -5.42 0.50
C VAL A 167 -8.78 -4.78 -0.86
N VAL A 168 -7.72 -4.43 -1.56
CA VAL A 168 -7.81 -3.86 -2.91
C VAL A 168 -7.52 -4.96 -3.93
N THR A 169 -8.43 -5.15 -4.88
CA THR A 169 -8.36 -6.25 -5.86
C THR A 169 -8.63 -5.74 -7.26
N PHE A 170 -7.93 -6.29 -8.26
CA PHE A 170 -8.15 -6.02 -9.68
C PHE A 170 -8.40 -7.32 -10.45
N GLU A 171 -9.42 -7.35 -11.30
CA GLU A 171 -9.61 -8.47 -12.24
C GLU A 171 -8.64 -8.32 -13.41
N LEU A 172 -7.71 -9.28 -13.54
CA LEU A 172 -6.69 -9.28 -14.58
C LEU A 172 -6.88 -10.46 -15.52
N ALA A 173 -6.59 -10.23 -16.80
CA ALA A 173 -6.52 -11.27 -17.83
C ALA A 173 -5.06 -11.41 -18.32
N CYS A 174 -4.57 -12.65 -18.39
CA CYS A 174 -3.18 -12.92 -18.73
C CYS A 174 -2.97 -12.81 -20.24
N PRO A 175 -2.05 -11.97 -20.74
CA PRO A 175 -1.76 -11.89 -22.18
C PRO A 175 -1.12 -13.17 -22.73
N GLY A 176 -0.45 -13.96 -21.87
CA GLY A 176 0.16 -15.24 -22.25
C GLY A 176 -0.83 -16.40 -22.44
N CYS A 177 -1.68 -16.68 -21.46
CA CYS A 177 -2.58 -17.85 -21.48
C CYS A 177 -4.08 -17.52 -21.55
N GLY A 178 -4.47 -16.25 -21.47
CA GLY A 178 -5.87 -15.82 -21.42
C GLY A 178 -6.59 -16.10 -20.10
N GLY A 179 -5.92 -16.70 -19.10
CA GLY A 179 -6.51 -16.94 -17.79
C GLY A 179 -6.81 -15.65 -17.03
N GLU A 180 -7.93 -15.63 -16.32
CA GLU A 180 -8.39 -14.50 -15.51
C GLU A 180 -8.20 -14.80 -14.01
N TRP A 181 -7.85 -13.78 -13.23
CA TRP A 181 -7.77 -13.90 -11.78
C TRP A 181 -7.96 -12.56 -11.05
N PRO A 182 -8.44 -12.60 -9.81
CA PRO A 182 -8.41 -11.46 -8.91
C PRO A 182 -6.99 -11.25 -8.37
N ALA A 183 -6.35 -10.15 -8.74
CA ALA A 183 -5.05 -9.74 -8.23
C ALA A 183 -5.22 -8.83 -7.01
N VAL A 184 -4.85 -9.32 -5.83
CA VAL A 184 -4.81 -8.52 -4.60
C VAL A 184 -3.59 -7.60 -4.62
N MET A 185 -3.83 -6.31 -4.37
CA MET A 185 -2.79 -5.29 -4.24
C MET A 185 -2.55 -4.95 -2.77
N ASP A 186 -1.31 -5.07 -2.34
CA ASP A 186 -0.82 -4.48 -1.10
C ASP A 186 -0.44 -3.01 -1.36
N VAL A 187 -1.34 -2.09 -1.00
CA VAL A 187 -1.15 -0.64 -1.25
C VAL A 187 0.13 -0.13 -0.57
N GLY A 188 0.40 -0.55 0.67
CA GLY A 188 1.60 -0.11 1.41
C GLY A 188 2.88 -0.56 0.74
N GLU A 189 2.95 -1.81 0.28
CA GLU A 189 4.11 -2.31 -0.45
C GLU A 189 4.27 -1.65 -1.83
N ALA A 190 3.18 -1.45 -2.56
CA ALA A 190 3.22 -0.81 -3.87
C ALA A 190 3.69 0.66 -3.77
N VAL A 191 3.14 1.42 -2.81
CA VAL A 191 3.56 2.81 -2.56
C VAL A 191 5.03 2.86 -2.12
N TRP A 192 5.43 1.96 -1.22
CA TRP A 192 6.83 1.89 -0.79
C TRP A 192 7.79 1.57 -1.93
N ALA A 193 7.44 0.63 -2.80
CA ALA A 193 8.28 0.27 -3.94
C ALA A 193 8.51 1.47 -4.88
N GLU A 194 7.47 2.24 -5.18
CA GLU A 194 7.57 3.47 -5.99
C GLU A 194 8.40 4.55 -5.28
N LEU A 195 8.13 4.80 -3.99
CA LEU A 195 8.86 5.77 -3.17
C LEU A 195 10.36 5.45 -3.09
N ARG A 196 10.69 4.20 -2.74
CA ARG A 196 12.07 3.72 -2.62
C ARG A 196 12.80 3.83 -3.95
N HIS A 197 12.19 3.42 -5.04
CA HIS A 197 12.81 3.54 -6.36
C HIS A 197 13.11 5.00 -6.73
N ALA A 198 12.19 5.92 -6.43
CA ALA A 198 12.40 7.34 -6.67
C ALA A 198 13.54 7.92 -5.79
N ALA A 199 13.60 7.55 -4.51
CA ALA A 199 14.65 7.97 -3.59
C ALA A 199 16.03 7.43 -4.02
N GLU A 200 16.13 6.13 -4.28
CA GLU A 200 17.37 5.48 -4.75
C GLU A 200 17.87 6.13 -6.05
N ARG A 201 16.96 6.42 -7.00
CA ARG A 201 17.32 7.13 -8.24
C ARG A 201 17.87 8.52 -7.95
N ALA A 202 17.21 9.31 -7.11
CA ALA A 202 17.67 10.66 -6.76
C ALA A 202 19.07 10.63 -6.13
N LEU A 203 19.33 9.70 -5.20
CA LEU A 203 20.64 9.52 -4.59
C LEU A 203 21.73 9.17 -5.62
N ILE A 204 21.43 8.29 -6.58
CA ILE A 204 22.35 7.95 -7.68
C ILE A 204 22.64 9.17 -8.56
N GLU A 205 21.62 9.98 -8.89
CA GLU A 205 21.79 11.20 -9.67
C GLU A 205 22.68 12.22 -8.95
N VAL A 206 22.41 12.44 -7.65
CA VAL A 206 23.21 13.34 -6.79
C VAL A 206 24.65 12.90 -6.75
N ASP A 207 24.89 11.63 -6.45
CA ASP A 207 26.22 11.05 -6.32
C ASP A 207 27.03 11.13 -7.64
N ALA A 208 26.38 10.84 -8.77
CA ALA A 208 27.01 10.96 -10.09
C ALA A 208 27.36 12.41 -10.46
N LEU A 209 26.45 13.36 -10.23
CA LEU A 209 26.68 14.77 -10.54
C LEU A 209 27.71 15.41 -9.60
N ALA A 210 27.68 15.07 -8.31
CA ALA A 210 28.64 15.55 -7.33
C ALA A 210 30.06 15.08 -7.69
N ARG A 211 30.24 13.81 -8.09
CA ARG A 211 31.56 13.31 -8.52
C ARG A 211 32.05 13.96 -9.81
N ALA A 212 31.18 14.20 -10.78
CA ALA A 212 31.57 14.75 -12.09
C ALA A 212 31.89 16.25 -12.04
N TYR A 213 31.13 17.02 -11.24
CA TYR A 213 31.18 18.49 -11.27
C TYR A 213 31.61 19.13 -9.95
N GLY A 214 31.77 18.35 -8.86
CA GLY A 214 32.13 18.86 -7.53
C GLY A 214 31.02 19.63 -6.82
N TRP A 215 29.77 19.51 -7.30
CA TRP A 215 28.61 20.17 -6.69
C TRP A 215 28.18 19.49 -5.39
N SER A 216 27.71 20.28 -4.42
CA SER A 216 27.07 19.73 -3.22
C SER A 216 25.69 19.15 -3.53
N GLU A 217 25.16 18.33 -2.62
CA GLU A 217 23.79 17.81 -2.72
C GLU A 217 22.77 18.93 -2.93
N ASP A 218 22.81 20.00 -2.12
CA ASP A 218 21.92 21.16 -2.26
C ASP A 218 22.00 21.80 -3.65
N GLN A 219 23.21 21.90 -4.22
CA GLN A 219 23.41 22.48 -5.55
C GLN A 219 22.84 21.57 -6.65
N VAL A 220 22.97 20.25 -6.49
CA VAL A 220 22.38 19.28 -7.43
C VAL A 220 20.86 19.28 -7.30
N MET A 221 20.33 19.25 -6.08
CA MET A 221 18.89 19.23 -5.82
C MET A 221 18.21 20.55 -6.23
N ALA A 222 18.94 21.67 -6.26
CA ALA A 222 18.48 22.95 -6.82
C ALA A 222 18.35 22.96 -8.37
N LEU A 223 18.79 21.90 -9.05
CA LEU A 223 18.56 21.72 -10.48
C LEU A 223 17.24 21.00 -10.72
N SER A 224 16.46 21.48 -11.68
CA SER A 224 15.30 20.73 -12.18
C SER A 224 15.70 19.34 -12.70
N PRO A 225 14.83 18.32 -12.61
CA PRO A 225 15.12 16.97 -13.11
C PRO A 225 15.61 16.93 -14.56
N THR A 226 15.04 17.75 -15.45
CA THR A 226 15.47 17.86 -16.86
C THR A 226 16.94 18.30 -16.99
N ARG A 227 17.39 19.25 -16.15
CA ARG A 227 18.78 19.73 -16.16
C ARG A 227 19.72 18.68 -15.60
N ARG A 228 19.35 18.00 -14.51
CA ARG A 228 20.15 16.89 -13.96
C ARG A 228 20.34 15.79 -15.00
N ALA A 229 19.27 15.37 -15.67
CA ALA A 229 19.34 14.39 -16.75
C ALA A 229 20.29 14.82 -17.89
N ALA A 230 20.24 16.08 -18.32
CA ALA A 230 21.15 16.60 -19.33
C ALA A 230 22.62 16.60 -18.88
N TYR A 231 22.90 17.00 -17.63
CA TYR A 231 24.27 16.96 -17.09
C TYR A 231 24.80 15.54 -16.91
N LEU A 232 23.94 14.59 -16.54
CA LEU A 232 24.29 13.17 -16.45
C LEU A 232 24.66 12.60 -17.82
N GLN A 233 23.92 12.97 -18.88
CA GLN A 233 24.27 12.58 -20.25
C GLN A 233 25.64 13.13 -20.68
N LEU A 234 25.93 14.40 -20.35
CA LEU A 234 27.24 15.01 -20.65
C LEU A 234 28.38 14.34 -19.87
N ALA A 235 28.15 14.04 -18.59
CA ALA A 235 29.13 13.38 -17.74
C ALA A 235 29.42 11.94 -18.20
N GLY A 236 28.40 11.20 -18.67
CA GLY A 236 28.57 9.83 -19.19
C GLY A 236 29.12 9.75 -20.62
N ALA A 237 29.13 10.84 -21.37
CA ALA A 237 29.73 10.93 -22.69
C ALA A 237 31.22 11.34 -22.66
N SER A 238 31.75 11.66 -21.47
CA SER A 238 33.13 12.10 -21.21
C SER A 238 33.99 10.93 -20.72
#